data_AF-A0A1B6JJL7-F1
#
_entry.id   AF-A0A1B6JJL7-F1
#
_cell.length_a   1.000
_cell.length_b   1.000
_cell.length_c   1.000
_cell.angle_alpha   90.00
_cell.angle_beta   90.00
_cell.angle_gamma   90.00
#
_symmetry.space_group_name_H-M   'P 1'
#
loop_
_entity.id
_entity.type
_entity.pdbx_description
1 polymer ?
#
loop_
_entity_poly.entity_id
_entity_poly.type
_entity_poly.pdbx_seq_one_letter_code
_entity_poly.pdbx_strand_id
1 'polypeptide(L)'
;KQEDLYCLIGILRSSPKNKTHLSNKAYQNQIFKCRCLIFSEVEVIASPVLGAVHKIHIIVSRQFYRSGKLQHHLDKLNIMAQEPLPVDNVVYELCLRYTVLARLAPLWNQVERYLVHGRDFLTSSAPLDAVKLDIVINDNDVHLVLWPLRMRLPQVCAQDLHQSFTYYPPSLVRDLSGHNVTVHVLPSLNLA
;
A
#
# COMPACT_ATOMS: atom_id res chain seq x y z
N LYS A 1 -23.43 -3.08 -8.64
CA LYS A 1 -22.43 -2.02 -9.01
C LYS A 1 -21.06 -2.59 -9.39
N GLN A 2 -20.59 -3.71 -8.82
CA GLN A 2 -19.37 -4.39 -9.28
C GLN A 2 -19.43 -4.90 -10.72
N GLU A 3 -20.62 -5.10 -11.29
CA GLU A 3 -20.83 -5.56 -12.67
C GLU A 3 -20.21 -4.63 -13.74
N ASP A 4 -20.02 -3.35 -13.40
CA ASP A 4 -19.39 -2.34 -14.26
C ASP A 4 -17.88 -2.16 -14.02
N LEU A 5 -17.30 -2.96 -13.13
CA LEU A 5 -15.89 -2.92 -12.80
C LEU A 5 -15.15 -4.10 -13.43
N TYR A 6 -13.89 -3.88 -13.76
CA TYR A 6 -12.95 -4.94 -14.11
C TYR A 6 -11.87 -5.06 -13.07
N CYS A 7 -11.51 -6.30 -12.73
CA CYS A 7 -10.30 -6.64 -12.00
C CYS A 7 -9.24 -7.12 -12.99
N LEU A 8 -8.04 -6.58 -12.89
CA LEU A 8 -6.86 -7.03 -13.64
C LEU A 8 -5.77 -7.45 -12.67
N ILE A 9 -5.02 -8.47 -13.07
CA ILE A 9 -3.80 -8.87 -12.38
C ILE A 9 -2.61 -8.32 -13.18
N GLY A 10 -1.96 -7.31 -12.63
CA GLY A 10 -0.73 -6.73 -13.17
C GLY A 10 0.50 -7.53 -12.73
N ILE A 11 1.26 -8.06 -13.68
CA ILE A 11 2.52 -8.77 -13.46
C ILE A 11 3.70 -7.81 -13.66
N LEU A 12 4.52 -7.66 -12.62
CA LEU A 12 5.76 -6.89 -12.68
C LEU A 12 6.83 -7.70 -13.39
N ARG A 13 7.36 -7.18 -14.50
CA ARG A 13 8.52 -7.77 -15.15
C ARG A 13 9.77 -7.50 -14.29
N SER A 14 10.37 -8.55 -13.73
CA SER A 14 11.70 -8.47 -13.10
C SER A 14 12.78 -8.76 -14.12
N SER A 15 13.85 -7.98 -14.15
CA SER A 15 15.07 -8.37 -14.87
C SER A 15 15.72 -9.57 -14.16
N PRO A 16 16.12 -10.65 -14.85
CA PRO A 16 16.62 -11.86 -14.22
C PRO A 16 18.07 -11.69 -13.72
N LYS A 17 18.29 -11.23 -12.48
CA LYS A 17 19.62 -11.26 -11.83
C LYS A 17 19.56 -11.49 -10.30
N ASN A 18 20.06 -12.66 -9.88
CA ASN A 18 20.52 -13.13 -8.54
C ASN A 18 19.55 -13.18 -7.33
N LYS A 19 19.25 -14.42 -6.90
CA LYS A 19 18.10 -14.90 -6.10
C LYS A 19 17.96 -14.42 -4.63
N THR A 20 18.95 -13.82 -3.99
CA THR A 20 18.89 -13.54 -2.53
C THR A 20 18.66 -12.06 -2.15
N HIS A 21 19.10 -11.09 -2.96
CA HIS A 21 18.82 -9.65 -2.77
C HIS A 21 17.49 -9.20 -3.43
N LEU A 22 16.81 -10.11 -4.12
CA LEU A 22 15.64 -9.79 -4.94
C LEU A 22 14.35 -9.60 -4.14
N SER A 23 14.16 -10.25 -2.99
CA SER A 23 12.86 -10.26 -2.28
C SER A 23 12.47 -8.86 -1.76
N ASN A 24 13.37 -8.19 -1.04
CA ASN A 24 13.13 -6.85 -0.50
C ASN A 24 13.00 -5.80 -1.61
N LYS A 25 13.88 -5.86 -2.61
CA LYS A 25 13.82 -4.94 -3.75
C LYS A 25 12.57 -5.16 -4.60
N ALA A 26 12.16 -6.41 -4.81
CA ALA A 26 10.93 -6.74 -5.54
C ALA A 26 9.69 -6.28 -4.77
N TYR A 27 9.64 -6.49 -3.46
CA TYR A 27 8.58 -5.99 -2.60
C TYR A 27 8.49 -4.46 -2.65
N GLN A 28 9.60 -3.75 -2.43
CA GLN A 28 9.62 -2.29 -2.51
C GLN A 28 9.18 -1.78 -3.89
N ASN A 29 9.62 -2.45 -4.97
CA ASN A 29 9.21 -2.11 -6.33
C ASN A 29 7.71 -2.36 -6.57
N GLN A 30 7.14 -3.44 -6.01
CA GLN A 30 5.71 -3.72 -6.04
C GLN A 30 4.91 -2.63 -5.36
N ILE A 31 5.29 -2.26 -4.14
CA ILE A 31 4.65 -1.20 -3.37
C ILE A 31 4.73 0.12 -4.13
N PHE A 32 5.91 0.48 -4.62
CA PHE A 32 6.13 1.71 -5.40
C PHE A 32 5.22 1.76 -6.63
N LYS A 33 5.26 0.74 -7.49
CA LYS A 33 4.47 0.68 -8.71
C LYS A 33 2.96 0.67 -8.44
N CYS A 34 2.52 -0.05 -7.40
CA CYS A 34 1.13 -0.05 -6.99
C CYS A 34 0.67 1.34 -6.57
N ARG A 35 1.47 2.07 -5.79
CA ARG A 35 1.17 3.47 -5.43
C ARG A 35 1.16 4.37 -6.66
N CYS A 36 2.11 4.24 -7.59
CA CYS A 36 2.09 5.02 -8.83
C CYS A 36 0.80 4.83 -9.64
N LEU A 37 0.23 3.61 -9.68
CA LEU A 37 -1.07 3.36 -10.31
C LEU A 37 -2.23 4.04 -9.56
N ILE A 38 -2.24 3.96 -8.22
CA ILE A 38 -3.28 4.60 -7.40
C ILE A 38 -3.29 6.12 -7.60
N PHE A 39 -2.11 6.72 -7.74
CA PHE A 39 -1.95 8.16 -7.92
C PHE A 39 -1.96 8.60 -9.38
N SER A 40 -2.05 7.69 -10.35
CA SER A 40 -2.13 8.08 -11.76
C SER A 40 -3.50 8.63 -12.12
N GLU A 41 -4.57 8.01 -11.62
CA GLU A 41 -5.95 8.37 -11.93
C GLU A 41 -6.88 8.13 -10.73
N VAL A 42 -7.97 8.90 -10.61
CA VAL A 42 -8.90 8.79 -9.48
C VAL A 42 -9.72 7.49 -9.53
N GLU A 43 -10.02 7.01 -10.73
CA GLU A 43 -10.82 5.79 -10.96
C GLU A 43 -10.07 4.48 -10.69
N VAL A 44 -8.76 4.55 -10.43
CA VAL A 44 -7.93 3.37 -10.15
C VAL A 44 -7.89 3.11 -8.66
N ILE A 45 -8.33 1.92 -8.26
CA ILE A 45 -8.01 1.35 -6.95
C ILE A 45 -7.13 0.11 -7.17
N ALA A 46 -6.12 -0.08 -6.32
CA ALA A 46 -5.19 -1.19 -6.48
C ALA A 46 -4.68 -1.67 -5.12
N SER A 47 -4.15 -2.90 -5.10
CA SER A 47 -3.45 -3.46 -3.95
C SER A 47 -2.30 -4.36 -4.42
N PRO A 48 -1.13 -4.35 -3.76
CA PRO A 48 -0.15 -5.41 -3.93
C PRO A 48 -0.78 -6.76 -3.51
N VAL A 49 -0.40 -7.84 -4.19
CA VAL A 49 -0.81 -9.20 -3.79
C VAL A 49 0.14 -9.69 -2.69
N LEU A 50 -0.42 -9.94 -1.50
CA LEU A 50 0.34 -10.52 -0.38
C LEU A 50 0.87 -11.90 -0.75
N GLY A 51 2.14 -12.17 -0.43
CA GLY A 51 2.82 -13.42 -0.79
C GLY A 51 3.27 -13.54 -2.25
N ALA A 52 2.85 -12.63 -3.14
CA ALA A 52 3.25 -12.61 -4.54
C ALA A 52 3.83 -11.24 -4.94
N VAL A 53 5.10 -11.00 -4.59
CA VAL A 53 5.81 -9.71 -4.76
C VAL A 53 5.93 -9.19 -6.20
N HIS A 54 5.41 -9.92 -7.19
CA HIS A 54 5.41 -9.56 -8.60
C HIS A 54 4.00 -9.35 -9.16
N LYS A 55 2.96 -9.34 -8.32
CA LYS A 55 1.56 -9.17 -8.75
C LYS A 55 0.88 -7.99 -8.07
N ILE A 56 0.03 -7.28 -8.80
CA ILE A 56 -0.83 -6.21 -8.26
C ILE A 56 -2.26 -6.48 -8.73
N HIS A 57 -3.23 -6.41 -7.81
CA HIS A 57 -4.64 -6.32 -8.17
C HIS A 57 -4.96 -4.88 -8.55
N ILE A 58 -5.63 -4.69 -9.67
CA ILE A 58 -6.01 -3.38 -10.22
C ILE A 58 -7.49 -3.45 -10.53
N ILE A 59 -8.29 -2.55 -9.97
CA ILE A 59 -9.71 -2.44 -10.28
C ILE A 59 -9.96 -1.08 -10.90
N VAL A 60 -10.72 -1.10 -11.99
CA VAL A 60 -11.10 0.09 -12.76
C VAL A 60 -12.52 -0.04 -13.28
N SER A 61 -13.14 1.09 -13.63
CA SER A 61 -14.39 1.10 -14.37
C SER A 61 -14.20 0.52 -15.78
N ARG A 62 -15.23 -0.15 -16.32
CA ARG A 62 -15.23 -0.66 -17.70
C ARG A 62 -15.02 0.46 -18.72
N GLN A 63 -15.58 1.65 -18.46
CA GLN A 63 -15.40 2.83 -19.29
C GLN A 63 -13.94 3.28 -19.30
N PHE A 64 -13.31 3.41 -18.13
CA PHE A 64 -11.90 3.79 -18.03
C PHE A 64 -10.98 2.76 -18.70
N TYR A 65 -11.23 1.46 -18.50
CA TYR A 65 -10.47 0.40 -19.16
C TYR A 65 -10.52 0.52 -20.69
N ARG A 66 -11.70 0.75 -21.27
CA ARG A 66 -11.88 0.90 -22.72
C ARG A 66 -11.26 2.16 -23.30
N SER A 67 -10.96 3.16 -22.48
CA SER A 67 -10.32 4.40 -22.93
C SER A 67 -8.86 4.24 -23.36
N GLY A 68 -8.20 3.13 -22.99
CA GLY A 68 -6.78 2.89 -23.27
C GLY A 68 -5.80 3.61 -22.33
N LYS A 69 -6.27 4.53 -21.48
CA LYS A 69 -5.42 5.28 -20.54
C LYS A 69 -4.71 4.37 -19.54
N LEU A 70 -5.41 3.35 -19.04
CA LEU A 70 -4.82 2.38 -18.11
C LEU A 70 -3.58 1.70 -18.72
N GLN A 71 -3.67 1.24 -19.98
CA GLN A 71 -2.57 0.57 -20.66
C GLN A 71 -1.33 1.47 -20.75
N HIS A 72 -1.52 2.76 -21.05
CA HIS A 72 -0.42 3.73 -21.06
C HIS A 72 0.32 3.81 -19.70
N HIS A 73 -0.42 3.85 -18.60
CA HIS A 73 0.18 3.86 -17.26
C HIS A 73 0.89 2.54 -16.92
N LEU A 74 0.31 1.40 -17.32
CA LEU A 74 0.91 0.08 -17.11
C LEU A 74 2.22 -0.08 -17.89
N ASP A 75 2.27 0.36 -19.14
CA ASP A 75 3.47 0.32 -19.98
C ASP A 75 4.59 1.19 -19.39
N LYS A 76 4.27 2.42 -18.98
CA LYS A 76 5.22 3.33 -18.30
C LYS A 76 5.81 2.69 -17.04
N LEU A 77 5.03 1.89 -16.33
CA LEU A 77 5.46 1.19 -15.12
C LEU A 77 6.02 -0.21 -15.40
N ASN A 78 6.15 -0.65 -16.65
CA ASN A 78 6.59 -2.01 -17.02
C ASN A 78 5.75 -3.11 -16.31
N ILE A 79 4.43 -2.97 -16.36
CA ILE A 79 3.46 -3.92 -15.80
C ILE A 79 2.70 -4.56 -16.96
N MET A 80 2.69 -5.89 -17.01
CA MET A 80 1.84 -6.62 -17.95
C MET A 80 0.51 -6.95 -17.26
N ALA A 81 -0.60 -6.38 -17.73
CA ALA A 81 -1.92 -6.78 -17.23
C ALA A 81 -2.40 -8.06 -17.92
N GLN A 82 -2.96 -8.97 -17.13
CA GLN A 82 -3.74 -10.10 -17.63
C GLN A 82 -5.11 -9.63 -18.16
N GLU A 83 -5.87 -10.54 -18.75
CA GLU A 83 -7.22 -10.25 -19.22
C GLU A 83 -8.14 -9.78 -18.08
N PRO A 84 -9.10 -8.88 -18.36
CA PRO A 84 -10.07 -8.43 -17.37
C PRO A 84 -10.92 -9.58 -16.83
N LEU A 85 -11.03 -9.64 -15.51
CA LEU A 85 -11.87 -10.59 -14.78
C LEU A 85 -13.02 -9.85 -14.07
N PRO A 86 -14.13 -10.55 -13.77
CA PRO A 86 -15.11 -10.05 -12.82
C PRO A 86 -14.45 -9.69 -11.49
N VAL A 87 -14.97 -8.65 -10.83
CA VAL A 87 -14.45 -8.23 -9.53
C VAL A 87 -15.02 -9.13 -8.44
N ASP A 88 -14.12 -9.75 -7.67
CA ASP A 88 -14.45 -10.48 -6.46
C ASP A 88 -14.54 -9.52 -5.24
N ASN A 89 -15.43 -9.82 -4.29
CA ASN A 89 -15.65 -9.00 -3.10
C ASN A 89 -14.38 -8.84 -2.25
N VAL A 90 -13.62 -9.92 -2.06
CA VAL A 90 -12.39 -9.89 -1.27
C VAL A 90 -11.34 -9.03 -1.97
N VAL A 91 -11.21 -9.15 -3.30
CA VAL A 91 -10.26 -8.33 -4.05
C VAL A 91 -10.66 -6.85 -4.06
N TYR A 92 -11.96 -6.55 -4.20
CA TYR A 92 -12.47 -5.19 -4.09
C TYR A 92 -12.14 -4.57 -2.74
N GLU A 93 -12.41 -5.32 -1.67
CA GLU A 93 -12.15 -4.93 -0.30
C GLU A 93 -10.67 -4.62 -0.06
N LEU A 94 -9.77 -5.49 -0.52
CA LEU A 94 -8.33 -5.31 -0.41
C LEU A 94 -7.86 -4.05 -1.16
N CYS A 95 -8.27 -3.90 -2.42
CA CYS A 95 -7.91 -2.75 -3.24
C CYS A 95 -8.44 -1.43 -2.66
N LEU A 96 -9.68 -1.41 -2.18
CA LEU A 96 -10.28 -0.23 -1.58
C LEU A 96 -9.52 0.18 -0.31
N ARG A 97 -9.31 -0.76 0.62
CA ARG A 97 -8.58 -0.49 1.87
C ARG A 97 -7.18 0.04 1.59
N TYR A 98 -6.41 -0.66 0.74
CA TYR A 98 -5.05 -0.24 0.42
C TYR A 98 -5.03 1.12 -0.27
N THR A 99 -5.96 1.40 -1.19
CA THR A 99 -6.04 2.68 -1.89
C THR A 99 -6.38 3.83 -0.95
N VAL A 100 -7.33 3.65 -0.03
CA VAL A 100 -7.67 4.67 0.99
C VAL A 100 -6.44 4.99 1.82
N LEU A 101 -5.77 3.98 2.36
CA LEU A 101 -4.54 4.15 3.15
C LEU A 101 -3.43 4.82 2.33
N ALA A 102 -3.27 4.41 1.07
CA ALA A 102 -2.25 4.96 0.19
C ALA A 102 -2.44 6.45 -0.08
N ARG A 103 -3.70 6.89 -0.30
CA ARG A 103 -4.10 8.28 -0.56
C ARG A 103 -4.05 9.16 0.69
N LEU A 104 -4.29 8.60 1.87
CA LEU A 104 -4.22 9.30 3.15
C LEU A 104 -2.76 9.57 3.58
N ALA A 105 -1.82 8.68 3.22
CA ALA A 105 -0.41 8.91 3.43
C ALA A 105 0.16 10.00 2.48
N PRO A 106 1.16 10.79 2.92
CA PRO A 106 1.87 10.70 4.20
C PRO A 106 1.28 11.62 5.30
N LEU A 107 0.12 12.23 5.09
CA LEU A 107 -0.49 13.12 6.09
C LEU A 107 -1.13 12.33 7.24
N TRP A 108 -1.71 11.17 6.91
CA TRP A 108 -2.27 10.21 7.86
C TRP A 108 -1.57 8.87 7.65
N ASN A 109 -0.76 8.47 8.63
CA ASN A 109 0.11 7.30 8.54
C ASN A 109 -0.44 6.14 9.37
N GLN A 110 -0.40 4.94 8.81
CA GLN A 110 -0.90 3.76 9.51
C GLN A 110 0.06 3.30 10.60
N VAL A 111 -0.44 3.24 11.84
CA VAL A 111 0.20 2.62 13.00
C VAL A 111 -0.79 1.59 13.54
N GLU A 112 -0.53 0.30 13.28
CA GLU A 112 -1.49 -0.77 13.49
C GLU A 112 -2.87 -0.47 12.86
N ARG A 113 -3.89 -0.31 13.70
CA ARG A 113 -5.29 -0.02 13.36
C ARG A 113 -5.63 1.47 13.39
N TYR A 114 -4.67 2.33 13.69
CA TYR A 114 -4.86 3.78 13.79
C TYR A 114 -4.18 4.50 12.63
N LEU A 115 -4.78 5.61 12.24
CA LEU A 115 -4.19 6.59 11.34
C LEU A 115 -3.71 7.76 12.18
N VAL A 116 -2.41 8.02 12.17
CA VAL A 116 -1.76 9.07 12.96
C VAL A 116 -1.44 10.24 12.06
N HIS A 117 -1.86 11.44 12.46
CA HIS A 117 -1.63 12.65 11.69
C HIS A 117 -0.18 13.13 11.79
N GLY A 118 0.34 13.63 10.67
CA GLY A 118 1.65 14.27 10.58
C GLY A 118 2.71 13.40 9.89
N ARG A 119 3.55 14.05 9.08
CA ARG A 119 4.67 13.38 8.39
C ARG A 119 5.78 12.97 9.37
N ASP A 120 5.94 13.74 10.44
CA ASP A 120 6.97 13.56 11.46
C ASP A 120 6.41 12.83 12.70
N PHE A 121 5.33 12.05 12.53
CA PHE A 121 4.61 11.41 13.65
C PHE A 121 5.51 10.50 14.51
N LEU A 122 6.58 9.94 13.95
CA LEU A 122 7.53 9.07 14.67
C LEU A 122 8.51 9.85 15.56
N THR A 123 8.75 11.13 15.28
CA THR A 123 9.71 11.98 16.02
C THR A 123 9.02 13.00 16.92
N SER A 124 7.70 13.12 16.84
CA SER A 124 6.92 14.02 17.69
C SER A 124 6.85 13.50 19.13
N SER A 125 7.27 14.33 20.09
CA SER A 125 7.08 14.09 21.53
C SER A 125 5.73 14.60 22.06
N ALA A 126 5.01 15.39 21.25
CA ALA A 126 3.69 15.91 21.59
C ALA A 126 2.59 14.85 21.38
N PRO A 127 1.44 14.96 22.07
CA PRO A 127 0.24 14.19 21.73
C PRO A 127 -0.13 14.41 20.25
N LEU A 128 -0.35 13.31 19.53
CA LEU A 128 -0.70 13.29 18.12
C LEU A 128 -2.20 13.05 17.96
N ASP A 129 -2.80 13.73 16.98
CA ASP A 129 -4.15 13.42 16.53
C ASP A 129 -4.13 12.08 15.79
N ALA A 130 -5.07 11.21 16.14
CA ALA A 130 -5.21 9.92 15.51
C ALA A 130 -6.68 9.57 15.31
N VAL A 131 -6.94 8.70 14.34
CA VAL A 131 -8.27 8.19 14.05
C VAL A 131 -8.18 6.70 13.84
N LYS A 132 -9.02 5.93 14.54
CA LYS A 132 -9.29 4.55 14.12
C LYS A 132 -10.27 4.63 12.95
N LEU A 133 -9.90 4.08 11.79
CA LEU A 133 -10.77 3.98 10.62
C LEU A 133 -11.15 2.52 10.42
N ASP A 134 -12.44 2.26 10.28
CA ASP A 134 -12.96 0.99 9.79
C ASP A 134 -13.76 1.21 8.50
N ILE A 135 -13.63 0.28 7.56
CA ILE A 135 -14.28 0.31 6.25
C ILE A 135 -15.18 -0.91 6.19
N VAL A 136 -16.48 -0.70 6.36
CA VAL A 136 -17.48 -1.77 6.31
C VAL A 136 -18.05 -1.80 4.90
N ILE A 137 -17.87 -2.94 4.22
CA ILE A 137 -18.35 -3.15 2.85
C ILE A 137 -19.50 -4.14 2.92
N ASN A 138 -20.67 -3.70 2.47
CA ASN A 138 -21.85 -4.52 2.25
C ASN A 138 -22.10 -4.62 0.74
N ASP A 139 -23.02 -5.50 0.31
CA ASP A 139 -23.25 -5.76 -1.13
C ASP A 139 -23.55 -4.50 -1.97
N ASN A 140 -24.17 -3.49 -1.36
CA ASN A 140 -24.57 -2.26 -2.05
C ASN A 140 -23.88 -0.98 -1.57
N ASP A 141 -23.26 -1.00 -0.39
CA ASP A 141 -22.83 0.20 0.32
C ASP A 141 -21.44 0.04 0.96
N VAL A 142 -20.72 1.16 1.02
CA VAL A 142 -19.45 1.27 1.74
C VAL A 142 -19.66 2.29 2.86
N HIS A 143 -19.46 1.87 4.09
CA HIS A 143 -19.54 2.72 5.27
C HIS A 143 -18.14 2.95 5.86
N LEU A 144 -17.84 4.20 6.18
CA LEU A 144 -16.64 4.58 6.90
C LEU A 144 -17.01 4.87 8.34
N VAL A 145 -16.41 4.14 9.28
CA VAL A 145 -16.61 4.36 10.72
C VAL A 145 -15.32 4.92 11.29
N LEU A 146 -15.41 6.08 11.94
CA LEU A 146 -14.26 6.82 12.44
C LEU A 146 -14.38 7.02 13.95
N TRP A 147 -13.28 6.76 14.67
CA TRP A 147 -13.17 7.10 16.09
C TRP A 147 -11.96 8.03 16.28
N PRO A 148 -12.18 9.32 16.52
CA PRO A 148 -11.09 10.25 16.80
C PRO A 148 -10.51 10.01 18.20
N LEU A 149 -9.20 10.11 18.32
CA LEU A 149 -8.47 9.98 19.58
C LEU A 149 -7.19 10.83 19.55
N ARG A 150 -6.58 11.01 20.72
CA ARG A 150 -5.20 11.49 20.82
C ARG A 150 -4.31 10.37 21.36
N MET A 151 -3.13 10.21 20.77
CA MET A 151 -2.17 9.20 21.19
C MET A 151 -0.78 9.80 21.40
N ARG A 152 0.01 9.17 22.26
CA ARG A 152 1.45 9.45 22.40
C ARG A 152 2.19 8.22 21.91
N LEU A 153 3.08 8.41 20.94
CA LEU A 153 3.98 7.36 20.48
C LEU A 153 5.26 7.41 21.32
N PRO A 154 5.82 6.25 21.71
CA PRO A 154 7.13 6.21 22.33
C PRO A 154 8.16 6.79 21.35
N GLN A 155 9.08 7.60 21.87
CA GLN A 155 10.18 8.12 21.06
C GLN A 155 11.07 6.96 20.64
N VAL A 156 11.20 6.75 19.32
CA VAL A 156 12.12 5.76 18.78
C VAL A 156 13.51 6.39 18.76
N CYS A 157 14.41 5.94 19.63
CA CYS A 157 15.80 6.35 19.57
C CYS A 157 16.62 5.36 18.72
N ALA A 158 17.77 5.82 18.22
CA ALA A 158 18.65 4.95 17.42
C ALA A 158 19.06 3.67 18.16
N GLN A 159 19.07 3.68 19.50
CA GLN A 159 19.40 2.53 20.34
C GLN A 159 18.30 1.46 20.33
N ASP A 160 17.03 1.87 20.24
CA ASP A 160 15.88 0.95 20.09
C ASP A 160 15.93 0.20 18.77
N LEU A 161 16.52 0.83 17.75
CA LEU A 161 16.81 0.19 16.48
C LEU A 161 18.08 -0.70 16.56
N HIS A 162 19.08 -0.33 17.38
CA HIS A 162 20.37 -1.02 17.50
C HIS A 162 20.35 -2.39 18.18
N GLN A 163 19.44 -2.67 19.12
CA GLN A 163 19.35 -4.02 19.71
C GLN A 163 18.96 -5.10 18.67
N SER A 164 18.51 -4.68 17.49
CA SER A 164 18.23 -5.54 16.34
C SER A 164 19.33 -5.54 15.26
N PHE A 165 20.45 -4.82 15.46
CA PHE A 165 21.54 -4.66 14.47
C PHE A 165 22.88 -5.26 14.91
N THR A 166 22.91 -6.36 15.66
CA THR A 166 24.13 -7.16 15.83
C THR A 166 24.56 -7.78 14.50
N TYR A 167 25.39 -7.07 13.73
CA TYR A 167 26.17 -7.52 12.57
C TYR A 167 25.44 -8.48 11.61
N TYR A 168 24.61 -7.92 10.72
CA TYR A 168 24.10 -8.66 9.57
C TYR A 168 24.66 -8.05 8.28
N PRO A 169 24.97 -8.87 7.27
CA PRO A 169 25.39 -8.35 5.97
C PRO A 169 24.32 -7.40 5.43
N PRO A 170 24.70 -6.38 4.62
CA PRO A 170 23.80 -5.37 4.05
C PRO A 170 22.67 -5.92 3.14
N SER A 171 22.47 -7.23 3.13
CA SER A 171 21.47 -7.99 2.40
C SER A 171 20.21 -8.33 3.21
N LEU A 172 20.20 -8.12 4.53
CA LEU A 172 19.07 -8.48 5.40
C LEU A 172 18.35 -7.23 5.92
N VAL A 173 17.13 -6.97 5.43
CA VAL A 173 16.17 -6.09 6.13
C VAL A 173 15.47 -6.98 7.15
N ARG A 174 15.67 -6.71 8.44
CA ARG A 174 14.93 -7.39 9.50
C ARG A 174 13.60 -6.66 9.70
N ASP A 175 12.50 -7.41 9.64
CA ASP A 175 11.23 -6.94 10.17
C ASP A 175 11.38 -6.79 11.70
N LEU A 176 11.14 -5.59 12.21
CA LEU A 176 11.31 -5.24 13.63
C LEU A 176 10.06 -5.57 14.46
N SER A 177 9.21 -6.48 13.97
CA SER A 177 8.04 -7.02 14.67
C SER A 177 8.45 -7.92 15.85
N GLY A 178 9.16 -7.36 16.83
CA GLY A 178 9.37 -7.99 18.14
C GLY A 178 8.07 -8.05 18.95
N HIS A 179 7.04 -7.31 18.53
CA HIS A 179 5.64 -7.39 18.95
C HIS A 179 4.80 -7.31 17.66
N ASN A 180 3.55 -7.83 17.65
CA ASN A 180 2.61 -7.86 16.51
C ASN A 180 2.19 -6.48 15.94
N VAL A 181 3.01 -5.44 16.12
CA VAL A 181 2.77 -4.06 15.73
C VAL A 181 3.53 -3.79 14.44
N THR A 182 2.87 -3.94 13.29
CA THR A 182 3.42 -3.50 12.01
C THR A 182 3.23 -1.99 11.86
N VAL A 183 4.35 -1.25 11.78
CA VAL A 183 4.34 0.17 11.39
C VAL A 183 4.94 0.27 9.99
N HIS A 184 4.08 0.40 9.00
CA HIS A 184 4.52 0.57 7.62
C HIS A 184 4.79 2.04 7.33
N VAL A 185 6.07 2.41 7.35
CA VAL A 185 6.51 3.74 6.86
C VAL A 185 6.67 3.65 5.35
N LEU A 186 5.65 4.08 4.62
CA LEU A 186 5.70 4.13 3.16
C LEU A 186 6.50 5.37 2.71
N PRO A 187 7.44 5.22 1.75
CA PRO A 187 8.20 6.35 1.26
C PRO A 187 7.27 7.41 0.63
N SER A 188 7.53 8.68 0.95
CA SER A 188 6.85 9.81 0.32
C SER A 188 7.09 9.74 -1.19
N LEU A 189 6.01 9.69 -1.97
CA LEU A 189 6.10 9.94 -3.41
C LEU A 189 6.18 11.45 -3.56
N ASN A 190 7.36 11.97 -3.88
CA ASN A 190 7.46 13.34 -4.39
C ASN A 190 6.77 13.34 -5.76
N LEU A 191 5.49 13.71 -5.78
CA LEU A 191 4.80 14.08 -7.01
C LEU A 191 5.46 15.39 -7.46
N ALA A 192 6.28 15.30 -8.51
CA ALA A 192 6.84 16.45 -9.20
C ALA A 192 5.73 17.21 -9.94
#